data_AF-A0A499UWF3-F1
#
_entry.id   AF-A0A499UWF3-F1
#
_cell.length_a   1.000
_cell.length_b   1.000
_cell.length_c   1.000
_cell.angle_alpha   90.00
_cell.angle_beta   90.00
_cell.angle_gamma   90.00
#
_symmetry.space_group_name_H-M   'P 1'
#
loop_
_entity.id
_entity.type
_entity.pdbx_description
1 polymer ?
#
loop_
_entity_poly.entity_id
_entity_poly.type
_entity_poly.pdbx_seq_one_letter_code
_entity_poly.pdbx_strand_id
1 'polypeptide(L)' 'MRQSVNTFIRDGGLFDGVADFDAAVRDPAAPDHSLPAYDSGDHLHFNDAGLQAMADAIDLRDLRPAR' A
#
# COMPACT_ATOMS: atom_id res chain seq x y z
N MET A 1 13.69 -7.48 1.75
CA MET A 1 13.46 -6.56 2.89
C MET A 1 12.00 -6.12 2.97
N ARG A 2 11.45 -5.39 1.97
CA ARG A 2 10.06 -4.89 1.95
C ARG A 2 9.04 -5.96 2.36
N GLN A 3 9.06 -7.12 1.70
CA GLN A 3 8.10 -8.20 1.99
C GLN A 3 8.18 -8.71 3.44
N SER A 4 9.38 -8.89 3.99
CA SER A 4 9.55 -9.33 5.38
C SER A 4 9.00 -8.32 6.39
N VAL A 5 9.21 -7.02 6.15
CA VAL A 5 8.66 -5.94 6.98
C VAL A 5 7.15 -5.90 6.86
N ASN A 6 6.61 -5.99 5.64
CA ASN A 6 5.17 -5.97 5.41
C ASN A 6 4.46 -7.16 6.06
N THR A 7 5.02 -8.37 5.97
CA THR A 7 4.50 -9.55 6.68
C THR A 7 4.47 -9.34 8.18
N PHE A 8 5.54 -8.78 8.78
CA PHE A 8 5.55 -8.47 10.20
C PHE A 8 4.46 -7.45 10.59
N ILE A 9 4.24 -6.41 9.79
CA ILE A 9 3.21 -5.39 10.05
C ILE A 9 1.81 -5.99 9.96
N ARG A 10 1.54 -6.79 8.91
CA ARG A 10 0.23 -7.43 8.65
C ARG A 10 -0.14 -8.44 9.72
N ASP A 11 0.81 -9.32 10.06
CA ASP A 11 0.52 -10.51 10.85
C ASP A 11 0.94 -10.36 12.33
N GLY A 12 1.71 -9.32 12.66
CA GLY A 12 2.26 -9.11 14.00
C GLY A 12 1.24 -8.66 15.05
N GLY A 13 0.05 -8.20 14.64
CA GLY A 13 -1.03 -7.80 15.56
C GLY A 13 -0.71 -6.61 16.48
N LEU A 14 0.30 -5.81 16.14
CA LEU A 14 0.75 -4.66 16.94
C LEU A 14 -0.08 -3.39 16.72
N PHE A 15 -0.87 -3.35 15.65
CA PHE A 15 -1.60 -2.17 15.22
C PHE A 15 -3.10 -2.42 15.27
N ASP A 16 -3.88 -1.39 15.61
CA ASP A 16 -5.34 -1.44 15.65
C ASP A 16 -5.97 -1.54 14.24
N GLY A 17 -5.20 -1.21 13.19
CA GLY A 17 -5.59 -1.30 11.78
C GLY A 17 -4.37 -1.15 10.87
N VAL A 18 -4.42 -1.72 9.67
CA VAL A 18 -3.33 -1.72 8.68
C VAL A 18 -3.89 -1.44 7.29
N ALA A 19 -3.46 -0.34 6.66
CA ALA A 19 -3.70 -0.07 5.24
C ALA A 19 -2.55 -0.66 4.40
N ASP A 20 -2.83 -1.69 3.60
CA ASP A 20 -1.82 -2.43 2.84
C ASP A 20 -1.56 -1.81 1.47
N PHE A 21 -0.76 -0.75 1.43
CA PHE A 21 -0.40 -0.08 0.18
C PHE A 21 0.46 -0.95 -0.74
N ASP A 22 1.24 -1.90 -0.21
CA ASP A 22 1.96 -2.86 -1.04
C ASP A 22 0.97 -3.72 -1.83
N ALA A 23 -0.11 -4.21 -1.21
CA ALA A 23 -1.14 -4.94 -1.93
C ALA A 23 -1.90 -4.05 -2.94
N ALA A 24 -2.10 -2.77 -2.63
CA ALA A 24 -2.83 -1.83 -3.49
C ALA A 24 -2.09 -1.52 -4.80
N VAL A 25 -0.76 -1.47 -4.77
CA VAL A 25 0.05 -0.98 -5.90
C VAL A 25 0.96 -2.02 -6.52
N ARG A 26 1.16 -3.20 -5.91
CA ARG A 26 2.04 -4.24 -6.46
C ARG A 26 1.52 -4.80 -7.77
N ASP A 27 2.43 -5.20 -8.64
CA ASP A 27 2.09 -6.02 -9.79
C ASP A 27 1.71 -7.44 -9.32
N PRO A 28 0.49 -7.95 -9.61
CA PRO A 28 0.10 -9.30 -9.21
C PRO A 28 0.92 -10.39 -9.93
N ALA A 29 1.50 -10.10 -11.10
CA ALA A 29 2.39 -11.01 -11.84
C ALA A 29 3.85 -10.89 -11.39
N ALA A 30 4.23 -9.78 -10.75
CA ALA A 30 5.57 -9.53 -10.21
C ALA A 30 5.49 -8.86 -8.82
N PRO A 31 5.22 -9.63 -7.75
CA PRO A 31 4.88 -9.06 -6.43
C PRO A 31 5.98 -8.23 -5.75
N ASP A 32 7.21 -8.27 -6.24
CA ASP A 32 8.33 -7.43 -5.82
C ASP A 32 8.37 -6.07 -6.54
N HIS A 33 7.60 -5.89 -7.60
CA HIS A 33 7.45 -4.66 -8.37
C HIS A 33 6.12 -3.94 -8.10
N SER A 34 6.12 -2.64 -8.33
CA SER A 34 4.88 -1.86 -8.48
C SER A 34 4.27 -2.13 -9.86
N LEU A 35 2.94 -2.07 -9.96
CA LEU A 35 2.24 -2.17 -11.23
C LEU A 35 2.70 -1.01 -12.14
N PRO A 36 3.18 -1.27 -13.38
CA PRO A 36 3.73 -0.21 -14.23
C PRO A 36 2.78 0.95 -14.50
N ALA A 37 1.47 0.71 -14.48
CA ALA A 37 0.45 1.74 -14.64
C ALA A 37 0.47 2.81 -13.52
N TYR A 38 1.06 2.50 -12.36
CA TYR A 38 1.12 3.37 -11.20
C TYR A 38 2.48 4.04 -11.00
N ASP A 39 3.47 3.71 -11.82
CA ASP A 39 4.81 4.27 -11.73
C ASP A 39 4.85 5.71 -12.31
N SER A 40 5.53 6.61 -11.61
CA SER A 40 5.83 7.96 -12.12
C SER A 40 6.98 7.97 -13.15
N GLY A 41 7.75 6.88 -13.21
CA GLY A 41 8.89 6.68 -14.12
C GLY A 41 10.23 6.60 -13.42
N ASP A 42 10.28 6.77 -12.10
CA ASP A 42 11.50 6.66 -11.29
C ASP A 42 11.59 5.37 -10.47
N HIS A 43 10.59 4.50 -10.59
CA HIS A 43 10.48 3.21 -9.91
C HIS A 43 10.44 3.32 -8.37
N LEU A 44 10.13 4.50 -7.84
CA LEU A 44 10.03 4.76 -6.39
C LEU A 44 8.73 5.49 -6.04
N HIS A 45 8.40 6.56 -6.75
CA HIS A 45 7.21 7.35 -6.53
C HIS A 45 6.07 6.91 -7.44
N PHE A 46 4.86 6.93 -6.90
CA PHE A 46 3.65 6.65 -7.65
C PHE A 46 3.15 7.90 -8.38
N ASN A 47 2.58 7.70 -9.56
CA ASN A 47 1.81 8.72 -10.27
C ASN A 47 0.41 8.89 -9.64
N ASP A 48 -0.40 9.79 -10.21
CA ASP A 48 -1.74 10.09 -9.71
C ASP A 48 -2.64 8.84 -9.58
N ALA A 49 -2.56 7.90 -10.53
CA ALA A 49 -3.34 6.66 -10.48
C ALA A 49 -2.89 5.76 -9.33
N GLY A 50 -1.58 5.67 -9.07
CA GLY A 50 -1.05 4.92 -7.93
C GLY A 50 -1.38 5.57 -6.59
N LEU A 51 -1.36 6.90 -6.51
CA LEU A 51 -1.81 7.64 -5.32
C LEU A 51 -3.30 7.40 -5.05
N GLN A 52 -4.14 7.44 -6.10
CA GLN A 52 -5.56 7.12 -5.98
C GLN A 52 -5.78 5.68 -5.50
N ALA A 53 -5.07 4.70 -6.05
CA ALA A 53 -5.17 3.30 -5.63
C ALA A 53 -4.81 3.10 -4.15
N MET A 54 -3.80 3.83 -3.64
CA MET A 54 -3.48 3.81 -2.21
C MET A 54 -4.56 4.48 -1.36
N ALA A 55 -5.13 5.60 -1.81
CA ALA A 55 -6.22 6.27 -1.10
C ALA A 55 -7.46 5.36 -0.99
N ASP A 56 -7.81 4.66 -2.07
CA ASP A 56 -8.93 3.73 -2.12
C ASP A 56 -8.73 2.48 -1.22
N ALA A 57 -7.48 2.16 -0.87
CA ALA A 57 -7.14 1.05 0.03
C ALA A 57 -7.34 1.38 1.53
N ILE A 58 -7.65 2.62 1.87
CA ILE A 58 -7.93 3.02 3.25
C ILE A 58 -9.40 2.77 3.58
N ASP A 59 -9.68 1.89 4.55
CA ASP A 59 -11.00 1.79 5.12
C ASP A 59 -11.27 2.98 6.04
N LEU A 60 -12.15 3.89 5.61
CA LEU A 60 -12.47 5.09 6.37
C LEU A 60 -13.06 4.79 7.75
N ARG A 61 -13.58 3.58 8.00
CA ARG A 61 -14.08 3.16 9.32
C ARG A 61 -12.96 2.99 10.34
N ASP A 62 -11.73 2.76 9.88
CA ASP A 62 -10.55 2.69 10.74
C ASP A 62 -10.07 4.08 11.18
N LEU A 63 -10.49 5.13 10.46
CA LEU A 63 -10.13 6.51 10.76
C LEU A 63 -11.09 7.09 11.80
N ARG A 64 -10.55 7.50 12.95
CA ARG A 64 -11.30 8.32 13.90
C ARG A 64 -11.42 9.75 13.35
N PRO A 65 -12.60 10.38 13.42
CA PRO A 65 -12.74 11.78 13.02
C PRO A 65 -11.81 12.66 13.85
N ALA A 66 -11.18 13.64 13.20
CA ALA A 66 -10.42 14.67 13.90
C ALA A 66 -11.36 15.39 14.89
N ARG A 67 -10.92 15.50 16.14
CA ARG A 67 -11.68 16.11 17.23
C ARG A 67 -11.68 17.63 17.13
#